data_AF-A0AAV2RGT6-F1
#
_entry.id   AF-A0AAV2RGT6-F1
#
_cell.length_a   1.000
_cell.length_b   1.000
_cell.length_c   1.000
_cell.angle_alpha   90.00
_cell.angle_beta   90.00
_cell.angle_gamma   90.00
#
_symmetry.space_group_name_H-M   'P 1'
#
loop_
_entity.id
_entity.type
_entity.pdbx_description
1 polymer ?
#
loop_
_entity_poly.entity_id
_entity_poly.type
_entity_poly.pdbx_seq_one_letter_code
_entity_poly.pdbx_strand_id
1 'polypeptide(L)'
;MFESFKKNIQTVQDGISASLQRLSVGERTPTTPTESNVNLGAGSELLQMYQTQWATMHHMAEENAKKAQIVDGRITDLTSELEAQHSQMAEVHSLLAHLPNIMSQLHSMLTTIGSMRALFEEVEGGLLALEDLEEELELQEKTLDLRLSLALAREKHTHKLNELKSELSVAHQKKMIDLEKEHEKERKEREQVFSEQFSEDVKYFKEHGNVTRRISSPSDSQLKLEDIDLDQDVNELDSFLNDPA
;
A
#
# COMPACT_ATOMS: atom_id res chain seq x y z
N MET A 1 -49.57 57.05 49.57
CA MET A 1 -50.77 56.72 48.77
C MET A 1 -51.84 55.95 49.56
N PHE A 2 -51.48 55.07 50.49
CA PHE A 2 -52.47 54.39 51.36
C PHE A 2 -53.10 55.34 52.41
N GLU A 3 -52.29 56.26 52.95
CA GLU A 3 -52.71 57.34 53.86
C GLU A 3 -53.83 58.23 53.28
N SER A 4 -53.70 58.63 52.01
CA SER A 4 -54.71 59.45 51.32
C SER A 4 -56.02 58.68 51.09
N PHE A 5 -55.94 57.38 50.81
CA PHE A 5 -57.12 56.54 50.63
C PHE A 5 -57.86 56.31 51.97
N LYS A 6 -57.12 56.07 53.06
CA LYS A 6 -57.68 55.96 54.41
C LYS A 6 -58.39 57.26 54.84
N LYS A 7 -57.78 58.42 54.54
CA LYS A 7 -58.36 59.73 54.84
C LYS A 7 -59.65 59.98 54.05
N ASN A 8 -59.70 59.53 52.78
CA ASN A 8 -60.91 59.62 51.95
C ASN A 8 -62.04 58.72 52.48
N ILE A 9 -61.74 57.48 52.89
CA ILE A 9 -62.74 56.60 53.50
C ILE A 9 -63.26 57.20 54.81
N GLN A 10 -62.37 57.73 55.66
CA GLN A 10 -62.79 58.38 56.91
C GLN A 10 -63.69 59.59 56.65
N THR A 11 -63.36 60.41 55.65
CA THR A 11 -64.16 61.59 55.26
C THR A 11 -65.56 61.19 54.74
N VAL A 12 -65.65 60.10 53.98
CA VAL A 12 -66.93 59.55 53.52
C VAL A 12 -67.74 58.99 54.69
N GLN A 13 -67.08 58.28 55.61
CA GLN A 13 -67.72 57.69 56.78
C GLN A 13 -68.23 58.76 57.77
N ASP A 14 -67.48 59.84 57.96
CA ASP A 14 -67.86 61.01 58.76
C ASP A 14 -69.00 61.79 58.08
N GLY A 15 -68.95 61.94 56.76
CA GLY A 15 -70.02 62.55 55.97
C GLY A 15 -71.35 61.79 56.05
N ILE A 16 -71.30 60.46 55.95
CA ILE A 16 -72.47 59.59 56.13
C ILE A 16 -72.99 59.66 57.57
N SER A 17 -72.10 59.61 58.57
CA SER A 17 -72.47 59.69 59.99
C SER A 17 -73.11 61.03 60.35
N ALA A 18 -72.58 62.14 59.82
CA ALA A 18 -73.14 63.47 59.99
C ALA A 18 -74.52 63.60 59.31
N SER A 19 -74.70 63.01 58.12
CA SER A 19 -76.00 62.99 57.45
C SER A 19 -77.07 62.20 58.24
N LEU A 20 -76.68 61.09 58.87
CA LEU A 20 -77.55 60.24 59.68
C LEU A 20 -77.92 60.90 61.01
N GLN A 21 -76.97 61.56 61.69
CA GLN A 21 -77.27 62.35 62.89
C GLN A 21 -78.24 63.49 62.60
N ARG A 22 -78.10 64.13 61.43
CA ARG A 22 -79.00 65.20 60.98
C ARG A 22 -80.41 64.72 60.62
N LEU A 23 -80.59 63.42 60.36
CA LEU A 23 -81.90 62.77 60.20
C LEU A 23 -82.47 62.23 61.53
N SER A 24 -81.63 62.07 62.56
CA SER A 24 -81.99 61.48 63.86
C SER A 24 -82.43 62.51 64.91
N VAL A 25 -81.91 63.75 64.86
CA VAL A 25 -82.26 64.81 65.82
C VAL A 25 -83.43 65.66 65.30
N GLY A 26 -84.60 65.05 65.25
CA GLY A 26 -85.90 65.72 65.16
C GLY A 26 -86.74 65.32 66.36
N GLU A 27 -86.63 66.09 67.43
CA GLU A 27 -87.40 65.99 68.68
C GLU A 27 -88.91 65.96 68.36
N ARG A 28 -89.62 64.88 68.72
CA ARG A 28 -91.08 64.78 68.61
C ARG A 28 -91.71 64.77 70.00
N THR A 29 -92.40 65.85 70.31
CA THR A 29 -93.35 66.00 71.41
C THR A 29 -94.51 64.98 71.30
N PRO A 30 -95.13 64.54 72.41
CA PRO A 30 -96.12 63.48 72.40
C PRO A 30 -97.52 64.02 72.05
N THR A 31 -98.04 63.62 70.90
CA THR A 31 -99.48 63.65 70.60
C THR A 31 -99.89 62.30 70.01
N THR A 32 -101.01 61.81 70.52
CA THR A 32 -101.64 60.50 70.35
C THR A 32 -102.01 60.14 68.90
N PRO A 33 -102.27 58.84 68.63
CA PRO A 33 -102.02 58.20 67.34
C PRO A 33 -103.17 58.45 66.36
N THR A 34 -102.83 58.97 65.18
CA THR A 34 -103.69 58.89 64.01
C THR A 34 -103.08 57.83 63.11
N GLU A 35 -103.83 56.76 62.85
CA GLU A 35 -103.45 55.66 61.98
C GLU A 35 -102.97 56.21 60.64
N SER A 36 -101.64 56.30 60.50
CA SER A 36 -101.01 56.71 59.27
C SER A 36 -101.22 55.57 58.29
N ASN A 37 -102.13 55.78 57.34
CA ASN A 37 -102.47 54.86 56.26
C ASN A 37 -101.32 54.80 55.23
N VAL A 38 -100.09 54.58 55.71
CA VAL A 38 -98.87 54.46 54.94
C VAL A 38 -98.79 53.01 54.52
N ASN A 39 -98.87 52.76 53.22
CA ASN A 39 -98.70 51.43 52.67
C ASN A 39 -97.24 50.98 52.90
N LEU A 40 -97.02 50.19 53.95
CA LEU A 40 -95.71 49.63 54.31
C LEU A 40 -95.15 48.69 53.23
N GLY A 41 -95.96 48.27 52.24
CA GLY A 41 -95.56 47.47 51.08
C GLY A 41 -95.36 48.27 49.80
N ALA A 42 -95.49 49.60 49.83
CA ALA A 42 -95.23 50.44 48.65
C ALA A 42 -93.77 50.28 48.19
N GLY A 43 -93.56 49.85 46.94
CA GLY A 43 -92.24 49.56 46.39
C GLY A 43 -91.77 48.11 46.55
N SER A 44 -92.52 47.24 47.26
CA SER A 44 -92.20 45.81 47.38
C SER A 44 -92.24 45.09 46.03
N GLU A 45 -93.19 45.42 45.17
CA GLU A 45 -93.30 44.84 43.82
C GLU A 45 -92.12 45.26 42.93
N LEU A 46 -91.70 46.52 43.01
CA LEU A 46 -90.53 47.03 42.29
C LEU A 46 -89.24 46.35 42.78
N LEU A 47 -89.09 46.19 44.10
CA LEU A 47 -87.98 45.46 44.69
C LEU A 47 -87.99 43.99 44.25
N GLN A 48 -89.15 43.34 44.28
CA GLN A 48 -89.31 41.95 43.84
C GLN A 48 -88.96 41.78 42.36
N MET A 49 -89.36 42.73 41.50
CA MET A 49 -89.01 42.73 40.07
C MET A 49 -87.49 42.84 39.86
N TYR A 50 -86.82 43.77 40.54
CA TYR A 50 -85.36 43.89 40.43
C TYR A 50 -84.63 42.69 41.02
N GLN A 51 -85.10 42.13 42.15
CA GLN A 51 -84.53 40.93 42.75
C GLN A 51 -84.65 39.72 41.81
N THR A 52 -85.80 39.53 41.16
CA THR A 52 -85.99 38.43 40.19
C THR A 52 -85.15 38.63 38.94
N GLN A 53 -85.12 39.84 38.35
CA GLN A 53 -84.26 40.12 37.19
C GLN A 53 -82.77 39.92 37.51
N TRP A 54 -82.32 40.38 38.68
CA TRP A 54 -80.95 40.18 39.13
C TRP A 54 -80.64 38.68 39.33
N ALA A 55 -81.54 37.93 39.95
CA ALA A 55 -81.37 36.48 40.14
C ALA A 55 -81.28 35.74 38.79
N THR A 56 -82.14 36.08 37.82
CA THR A 56 -82.07 35.50 36.47
C THR A 56 -80.75 35.83 35.77
N MET A 57 -80.33 37.09 35.83
CA MET A 57 -79.06 37.52 35.22
C MET A 57 -77.85 36.83 35.86
N HIS A 58 -77.85 36.71 37.19
CA HIS A 58 -76.80 36.01 37.93
C HIS A 58 -76.73 34.54 37.52
N HIS A 59 -77.87 33.86 37.45
CA HIS A 59 -77.94 32.47 37.00
C HIS A 59 -77.41 32.28 35.57
N MET A 60 -77.82 33.14 34.64
CA MET A 60 -77.32 33.10 33.25
C MET A 60 -75.82 33.39 33.17
N ALA A 61 -75.31 34.32 33.98
CA ALA A 61 -73.87 34.61 34.04
C ALA A 61 -73.07 33.41 34.57
N GLU A 62 -73.60 32.69 35.57
CA GLU A 62 -72.98 31.49 36.12
C GLU A 62 -72.97 30.34 35.10
N GLU A 63 -74.07 30.11 34.39
CA GLU A 63 -74.12 29.12 33.31
C GLU A 63 -73.16 29.47 32.16
N ASN A 64 -73.07 30.75 31.79
CA ASN A 64 -72.13 31.19 30.76
C ASN A 64 -70.68 31.00 31.21
N ALA A 65 -70.36 31.33 32.46
CA ALA A 65 -69.03 31.09 33.03
C ALA A 65 -68.66 29.59 33.01
N LYS A 66 -69.60 28.70 33.37
CA LYS A 66 -69.40 27.24 33.28
C LYS A 66 -69.14 26.78 31.84
N LYS A 67 -69.93 27.27 30.88
CA LYS A 67 -69.74 26.95 29.46
C LYS A 67 -68.40 27.48 28.92
N ALA A 68 -68.02 28.70 29.29
CA ALA A 68 -66.72 29.28 28.94
C ALA A 68 -65.56 28.46 29.49
N GLN A 69 -65.64 28.00 30.75
CA GLN A 69 -64.61 27.15 31.35
C GLN A 69 -64.45 25.80 30.64
N ILE A 70 -65.55 25.19 30.17
CA ILE A 70 -65.49 23.93 29.39
C ILE A 70 -64.79 24.17 28.04
N VAL A 71 -65.11 25.28 27.37
CA VAL A 71 -64.48 25.65 26.10
C VAL A 71 -62.99 25.93 26.29
N ASP A 72 -62.63 26.68 27.33
CA ASP A 72 -61.25 27.00 27.68
C ASP A 72 -60.42 25.74 27.96
N GLY A 73 -60.98 24.77 28.69
CA GLY A 73 -60.34 23.46 28.90
C GLY A 73 -60.09 22.73 27.59
N ARG A 74 -61.09 22.67 26.70
CA ARG A 74 -60.93 22.02 25.38
C ARG A 74 -59.90 22.72 24.48
N ILE A 75 -59.85 24.05 24.52
CA ILE A 75 -58.85 24.83 23.79
C ILE A 75 -57.47 24.50 24.32
N THR A 76 -57.30 24.48 25.65
CA THR A 76 -56.03 24.15 26.30
C THR A 76 -55.54 22.76 25.92
N ASP A 77 -56.42 21.76 26.00
CA ASP A 77 -56.09 20.38 25.61
C ASP A 77 -55.65 20.31 24.15
N LEU A 78 -56.41 20.95 23.24
CA LEU A 78 -56.08 20.97 21.82
C LEU A 78 -54.75 21.68 21.53
N THR A 79 -54.47 22.80 22.20
CA THR A 79 -53.20 23.51 22.05
C THR A 79 -52.03 22.66 22.53
N SER A 80 -52.19 21.93 23.63
CA SER A 80 -51.13 21.05 24.15
C SER A 80 -50.82 19.89 23.19
N GLU A 81 -51.85 19.28 22.59
CA GLU A 81 -51.68 18.23 21.59
C GLU A 81 -51.00 18.76 20.32
N LEU A 82 -51.40 19.95 19.87
CA LEU A 82 -50.82 20.58 18.68
C LEU A 82 -49.34 20.92 18.90
N GLU A 83 -48.99 21.45 20.07
CA GLU A 83 -47.60 21.71 20.45
C GLU A 83 -46.76 20.42 20.50
N ALA A 84 -47.33 19.33 21.06
CA ALA A 84 -46.67 18.03 21.09
C ALA A 84 -46.42 17.48 19.69
N GLN A 85 -47.43 17.52 18.81
CA GLN A 85 -47.29 17.08 17.42
C GLN A 85 -46.29 17.95 16.65
N HIS A 86 -46.29 19.26 16.88
CA HIS A 86 -45.32 20.17 16.27
C HIS A 86 -43.90 19.84 16.70
N SER A 87 -43.67 19.57 18.00
CA SER A 87 -42.37 19.16 18.51
C SER A 87 -41.88 17.86 17.86
N GLN A 88 -42.74 16.84 17.78
CA GLN A 88 -42.41 15.57 17.12
C GLN A 88 -42.07 15.78 15.63
N MET A 89 -42.84 16.62 14.93
CA MET A 89 -42.56 16.95 13.53
C MET A 89 -41.22 17.70 13.37
N ALA A 90 -40.89 18.60 14.29
CA ALA A 90 -39.62 19.31 14.28
C ALA A 90 -38.43 18.36 14.50
N GLU A 91 -38.56 17.39 15.39
CA GLU A 91 -37.55 16.34 15.59
C GLU A 91 -37.34 15.49 14.34
N VAL A 92 -38.43 15.03 13.71
CA VAL A 92 -38.36 14.28 12.45
C VAL A 92 -37.71 15.10 11.34
N HIS A 93 -38.07 16.38 11.23
CA HIS A 93 -37.47 17.29 10.26
C HIS A 93 -35.96 17.45 10.50
N SER A 94 -35.54 17.61 11.76
CA SER A 94 -34.12 17.70 12.14
C SER A 94 -33.35 16.41 11.79
N LEU A 95 -33.94 15.24 12.03
CA LEU A 95 -33.34 13.95 11.68
C LEU A 95 -33.18 13.80 10.16
N LEU A 96 -34.23 14.16 9.40
CA LEU A 96 -34.19 14.12 7.93
C LEU A 96 -33.17 15.11 7.36
N ALA A 97 -33.03 16.29 7.97
CA ALA A 97 -32.03 17.27 7.57
C ALA A 97 -30.58 16.78 7.76
N HIS A 98 -30.35 15.80 8.64
CA HIS A 98 -29.02 15.21 8.85
C HIS A 98 -28.66 14.13 7.82
N LEU A 99 -29.65 13.55 7.13
CA LEU A 99 -29.45 12.46 6.17
C LEU A 99 -28.45 12.79 5.04
N PRO A 100 -28.45 13.99 4.42
CA PRO A 100 -27.47 14.36 3.40
C PRO A 100 -26.03 14.36 3.93
N ASN A 101 -25.82 14.72 5.20
CA ASN A 101 -24.49 14.68 5.81
C ASN A 101 -23.99 13.23 5.94
N ILE A 102 -24.84 12.33 6.44
CA ILE A 102 -24.53 10.89 6.50
C ILE A 102 -24.20 10.37 5.09
N MET A 103 -24.98 10.75 4.09
CA MET A 103 -24.78 10.31 2.71
C MET A 103 -23.46 10.84 2.13
N SER A 104 -23.09 12.08 2.44
CA SER A 104 -21.81 12.67 2.05
C SER A 104 -20.63 11.96 2.73
N GLN A 105 -20.74 11.66 4.03
CA GLN A 105 -19.72 10.89 4.76
C GLN A 105 -19.56 9.48 4.20
N LEU A 106 -20.67 8.79 3.90
CA LEU A 106 -20.64 7.47 3.27
C LEU A 106 -19.96 7.54 1.91
N HIS A 107 -20.29 8.53 1.07
CA HIS A 107 -19.65 8.71 -0.22
C HIS A 107 -18.13 8.95 -0.07
N SER A 108 -17.71 9.79 0.88
CA SER A 108 -16.29 10.01 1.17
C SER A 108 -15.58 8.75 1.64
N MET A 109 -16.21 7.94 2.50
CA MET A 109 -15.66 6.64 2.91
C MET A 109 -15.53 5.69 1.71
N LEU A 110 -16.54 5.65 0.83
CA LEU A 110 -16.50 4.83 -0.38
C LEU A 110 -15.37 5.26 -1.33
N THR A 111 -15.17 6.57 -1.52
CA THR A 111 -14.05 7.10 -2.30
C THR A 111 -12.71 6.71 -1.68
N THR A 112 -12.58 6.84 -0.35
CA THR A 112 -11.36 6.44 0.37
C THR A 112 -11.07 4.95 0.18
N ILE A 113 -12.09 4.08 0.31
CA ILE A 113 -11.96 2.64 0.05
C ILE A 113 -11.53 2.39 -1.39
N GLY A 114 -12.12 3.10 -2.36
CA GLY A 114 -11.71 3.02 -3.77
C GLY A 114 -10.23 3.37 -3.98
N SER A 115 -9.76 4.46 -3.35
CA SER A 115 -8.36 4.86 -3.43
C SER A 115 -7.41 3.85 -2.78
N MET A 116 -7.80 3.26 -1.65
CA MET A 116 -7.01 2.22 -0.99
C MET A 116 -6.90 0.97 -1.84
N ARG A 117 -7.98 0.56 -2.51
CA ARG A 117 -7.95 -0.57 -3.45
C ARG A 117 -6.98 -0.34 -4.60
N ALA A 118 -7.00 0.85 -5.20
CA ALA A 118 -6.05 1.20 -6.26
C ALA A 118 -4.59 1.17 -5.79
N LEU A 119 -4.32 1.69 -4.58
CA LEU A 119 -2.98 1.61 -3.98
C LEU A 119 -2.54 0.17 -3.71
N PHE A 120 -3.46 -0.69 -3.24
CA PHE A 120 -3.14 -2.11 -3.06
C PHE A 120 -2.81 -2.79 -4.39
N GLU A 121 -3.58 -2.52 -5.44
CA GLU A 121 -3.31 -3.06 -6.78
C GLU A 121 -1.95 -2.59 -7.32
N GLU A 122 -1.58 -1.32 -7.11
CA GLU A 122 -0.27 -0.80 -7.46
C GLU A 122 0.87 -1.48 -6.67
N VAL A 123 0.69 -1.67 -5.37
CA VAL A 123 1.66 -2.36 -4.51
C VAL A 123 1.80 -3.84 -4.90
N GLU A 124 0.69 -4.53 -5.14
CA GLU A 124 0.69 -5.92 -5.59
C GLU A 124 1.40 -6.05 -6.95
N GLY A 125 1.13 -5.16 -7.89
CA GLY A 125 1.84 -5.10 -9.17
C GLY A 125 3.33 -4.83 -9.01
N GLY A 126 3.72 -3.92 -8.11
CA GLY A 126 5.11 -3.64 -7.78
C GLY A 126 5.83 -4.81 -7.13
N LEU A 127 5.14 -5.60 -6.29
CA LEU A 127 5.69 -6.80 -5.66
C LEU A 127 5.92 -7.91 -6.69
N LEU A 128 4.97 -8.14 -7.60
CA LEU A 128 5.16 -9.10 -8.69
C LEU A 128 6.35 -8.73 -9.58
N ALA A 129 6.47 -7.45 -9.94
CA ALA A 129 7.61 -6.99 -10.73
C ALA A 129 8.96 -7.13 -9.99
N LEU A 130 8.95 -7.03 -8.65
CA LEU A 130 10.14 -7.25 -7.84
C LEU A 130 10.52 -8.73 -7.78
N GLU A 131 9.54 -9.63 -7.65
CA GLU A 131 9.73 -11.08 -7.70
C GLU A 131 10.31 -11.50 -9.06
N ASP A 132 9.74 -11.03 -10.17
CA ASP A 132 10.26 -11.27 -11.52
C ASP A 132 11.72 -10.81 -11.66
N LEU A 133 12.06 -9.65 -11.08
CA LEU A 133 13.42 -9.11 -11.11
C LEU A 133 14.39 -9.93 -10.25
N GLU A 134 13.95 -10.43 -9.10
CA GLU A 134 14.76 -11.30 -8.23
C GLU A 134 15.10 -12.61 -8.94
N GLU A 135 14.12 -13.26 -9.59
CA GLU A 135 14.33 -14.48 -10.36
C GLU A 135 15.31 -14.26 -11.52
N GLU A 136 15.18 -13.15 -12.25
CA GLU A 136 16.10 -12.79 -13.34
C GLU A 136 17.53 -12.57 -12.82
N LEU A 137 17.69 -11.88 -11.69
CA LEU A 137 19.00 -11.67 -11.07
C LEU A 137 19.63 -12.99 -10.63
N GLU A 138 18.86 -13.89 -10.01
CA GLU A 138 19.35 -15.20 -9.59
C GLU A 138 19.79 -16.06 -10.80
N LEU A 139 19.04 -15.99 -11.90
CA LEU A 139 19.40 -16.69 -13.14
C LEU A 139 20.66 -16.11 -13.79
N GLN A 140 20.83 -14.78 -13.75
CA GLN A 140 22.04 -14.11 -14.23
C GLN A 140 23.27 -14.50 -13.40
N GLU A 141 23.15 -14.54 -12.07
CA GLU A 141 24.22 -14.98 -11.16
C GLU A 141 24.65 -16.42 -11.48
N LYS A 142 23.69 -17.36 -11.54
CA LYS A 142 23.95 -18.76 -11.90
C LYS A 142 24.63 -18.89 -13.27
N THR A 143 24.20 -18.08 -14.24
CA THR A 143 24.80 -18.07 -15.59
C THR A 143 26.23 -17.55 -15.56
N LEU A 144 26.51 -16.51 -14.76
CA LEU A 144 27.84 -15.95 -14.60
C LEU A 144 28.79 -16.97 -13.94
N ASP A 145 28.35 -17.64 -12.88
CA ASP A 145 29.11 -18.67 -12.18
C ASP A 145 29.47 -19.83 -13.11
N LEU A 146 28.51 -20.30 -13.91
CA LEU A 146 28.76 -21.36 -14.88
C LEU A 146 29.78 -20.93 -15.94
N ARG A 147 29.67 -19.69 -16.44
CA ARG A 147 30.64 -19.14 -17.41
C ARG A 147 32.04 -19.03 -16.81
N LEU A 148 32.15 -18.58 -15.57
CA LEU A 148 33.42 -18.49 -14.87
C LEU A 148 34.04 -19.88 -14.66
N SER A 149 33.25 -20.84 -14.20
CA SER A 149 33.67 -22.23 -14.02
C SER A 149 34.17 -22.85 -15.35
N LEU A 150 33.45 -22.63 -16.45
CA LEU A 150 33.84 -23.08 -17.78
C LEU A 150 35.16 -22.43 -18.23
N ALA A 151 35.31 -21.12 -18.04
CA ALA A 151 36.54 -20.41 -18.38
C ALA A 151 37.75 -20.96 -17.61
N LEU A 152 37.61 -21.17 -16.30
CA LEU A 152 38.67 -21.77 -15.46
C LEU A 152 39.00 -23.21 -15.87
N ALA A 153 38.00 -24.03 -16.17
CA ALA A 153 38.22 -25.39 -16.64
C ALA A 153 38.96 -25.42 -17.99
N ARG A 154 38.58 -24.54 -18.91
CA ARG A 154 39.24 -24.37 -20.21
C ARG A 154 40.69 -23.93 -20.03
N GLU A 155 40.93 -22.93 -19.20
CA GLU A 155 42.28 -22.45 -18.89
C GLU A 155 43.15 -23.58 -18.31
N LYS A 156 42.64 -24.32 -17.32
CA LYS A 156 43.32 -25.47 -16.73
C LYS A 156 43.64 -26.55 -17.76
N HIS A 157 42.71 -26.83 -18.67
CA HIS A 157 42.96 -27.79 -19.76
C HIS A 157 44.04 -27.29 -20.72
N THR A 158 43.99 -26.01 -21.11
CA THR A 158 45.02 -25.42 -21.98
C THR A 158 46.40 -25.41 -21.33
N HIS A 159 46.46 -25.15 -20.01
CA HIS A 159 47.71 -25.18 -19.26
C HIS A 159 48.32 -26.59 -19.26
N LYS A 160 47.52 -27.61 -18.92
CA LYS A 160 47.97 -29.03 -18.96
C LYS A 160 48.42 -29.46 -20.35
N LEU A 161 47.71 -29.04 -21.38
CA LEU A 161 48.05 -29.35 -22.77
C LEU A 161 49.41 -28.71 -23.15
N ASN A 162 49.62 -27.46 -22.75
CA ASN A 162 50.90 -26.77 -22.97
C ASN A 162 52.05 -27.42 -22.17
N GLU A 163 51.79 -27.85 -20.94
CA GLU A 163 52.75 -28.58 -20.10
C GLU A 163 53.17 -29.89 -20.78
N LEU A 164 52.20 -30.73 -21.20
CA LEU A 164 52.46 -31.97 -21.94
C LEU A 164 53.22 -31.72 -23.26
N LYS A 165 52.86 -30.67 -24.01
CA LYS A 165 53.59 -30.28 -25.23
C LYS A 165 55.05 -29.91 -24.93
N SER A 166 55.28 -29.17 -23.84
CA SER A 166 56.62 -28.80 -23.41
C SER A 166 57.42 -30.03 -22.99
N GLU A 167 56.85 -30.93 -22.19
CA GLU A 167 57.48 -32.18 -21.78
C GLU A 167 57.83 -33.06 -22.98
N LEU A 168 56.89 -33.22 -23.93
CA LEU A 168 57.10 -34.00 -25.15
C LEU A 168 58.20 -33.37 -26.03
N SER A 169 58.24 -32.05 -26.14
CA SER A 169 59.28 -31.33 -26.87
C SER A 169 60.66 -31.54 -26.25
N VAL A 170 60.78 -31.45 -24.91
CA VAL A 170 62.03 -31.71 -24.19
C VAL A 170 62.46 -33.18 -24.35
N ALA A 171 61.53 -34.13 -24.23
CA ALA A 171 61.81 -35.55 -24.43
C ALA A 171 62.27 -35.85 -25.86
N HIS A 172 61.62 -35.24 -26.86
CA HIS A 172 62.00 -35.37 -28.27
C HIS A 172 63.39 -34.77 -28.52
N GLN A 173 63.66 -33.57 -28.00
CA GLN A 173 64.97 -32.94 -28.13
C GLN A 173 66.08 -33.77 -27.48
N LYS A 174 65.83 -34.34 -26.30
CA LYS A 174 66.76 -35.26 -25.64
C LYS A 174 67.02 -36.50 -26.50
N LYS A 175 65.97 -37.13 -27.04
CA LYS A 175 66.10 -38.30 -27.92
C LYS A 175 66.89 -37.97 -29.19
N MET A 176 66.68 -36.80 -29.78
CA MET A 176 67.45 -36.33 -30.94
C MET A 176 68.94 -36.18 -30.60
N ILE A 177 69.26 -35.57 -29.46
CA ILE A 177 70.65 -35.42 -29.00
C ILE A 177 71.29 -36.79 -28.73
N ASP A 178 70.55 -37.72 -28.12
CA ASP A 178 71.07 -39.05 -27.82
C ASP A 178 71.34 -39.86 -29.11
N LEU A 179 70.44 -39.80 -30.10
CA LEU A 179 70.64 -40.38 -31.43
C LEU A 179 71.82 -39.72 -32.18
N GLU A 180 71.94 -38.40 -32.13
CA GLU A 180 73.04 -37.67 -32.75
C GLU A 180 74.39 -38.08 -32.15
N LYS A 181 74.47 -38.24 -30.82
CA LYS A 181 75.66 -38.76 -30.11
C LYS A 181 75.98 -40.20 -30.49
N GLU A 182 74.97 -41.06 -30.62
CA GLU A 182 75.15 -42.45 -31.05
C GLU A 182 75.72 -42.49 -32.47
N HIS A 183 75.13 -41.75 -33.40
CA HIS A 183 75.65 -41.61 -34.76
C HIS A 183 77.05 -40.98 -34.79
N GLU A 184 77.36 -40.02 -33.93
CA GLU A 184 78.70 -39.43 -33.83
C GLU A 184 79.72 -40.45 -33.31
N LYS A 185 79.36 -41.27 -32.31
CA LYS A 185 80.21 -42.35 -31.80
C LYS A 185 80.50 -43.39 -32.88
N GLU A 186 79.48 -43.83 -33.62
CA GLU A 186 79.68 -44.73 -34.76
C GLU A 186 80.61 -44.12 -35.82
N ARG A 187 80.44 -42.83 -36.14
CA ARG A 187 81.33 -42.14 -37.09
C ARG A 187 82.78 -42.09 -36.59
N LYS A 188 83.00 -41.78 -35.30
CA LYS A 188 84.33 -41.77 -34.67
C LYS A 188 84.96 -43.15 -34.63
N GLU A 189 84.19 -44.19 -34.31
CA GLU A 189 84.67 -45.58 -34.33
C GLU A 189 85.07 -46.00 -35.74
N ARG A 190 84.24 -45.69 -36.76
CA ARG A 190 84.60 -45.92 -38.17
C ARG A 190 85.85 -45.14 -38.56
N GLU A 191 85.95 -43.86 -38.20
CA GLU A 191 87.14 -43.04 -38.46
C GLU A 191 88.39 -43.61 -37.80
N GLN A 192 88.29 -44.07 -36.55
CA GLN A 192 89.41 -44.71 -35.84
C GLN A 192 89.83 -46.01 -36.52
N VAL A 193 88.88 -46.88 -36.88
CA VAL A 193 89.17 -48.12 -37.63
C VAL A 193 89.84 -47.80 -38.97
N PHE A 194 89.33 -46.82 -39.71
CA PHE A 194 89.95 -46.38 -40.96
C PHE A 194 91.33 -45.77 -40.74
N SER A 195 91.54 -45.02 -39.65
CA SER A 195 92.84 -44.44 -39.32
C SER A 195 93.87 -45.50 -38.89
N GLU A 196 93.44 -46.51 -38.14
CA GLU A 196 94.28 -47.66 -37.74
C GLU A 196 94.66 -48.47 -38.99
N GLN A 197 93.69 -48.80 -39.85
CA GLN A 197 93.94 -49.43 -41.16
C GLN A 197 94.87 -48.59 -42.02
N PHE A 198 94.67 -47.28 -42.09
CA PHE A 198 95.54 -46.39 -42.84
C PHE A 198 96.97 -46.36 -42.27
N SER A 199 97.12 -46.34 -40.95
CA SER A 199 98.43 -46.41 -40.30
C SER A 199 99.12 -47.75 -40.57
N GLU A 200 98.37 -48.86 -40.55
CA GLU A 200 98.86 -50.18 -40.96
C GLU A 200 99.26 -50.19 -42.44
N ASP A 201 98.45 -49.63 -43.34
CA ASP A 201 98.75 -49.49 -44.76
C ASP A 201 100.01 -48.63 -45.01
N VAL A 202 100.21 -47.55 -44.24
CA VAL A 202 101.42 -46.72 -44.29
C VAL A 202 102.64 -47.48 -43.78
N LYS A 203 102.51 -48.30 -42.72
CA LYS A 203 103.61 -49.17 -42.25
C LYS A 203 103.93 -50.24 -43.30
N TYR A 204 102.90 -50.89 -43.86
CA TYR A 204 103.04 -51.85 -44.94
C TYR A 204 103.72 -51.23 -46.16
N PHE A 205 103.36 -50.00 -46.53
CA PHE A 205 104.02 -49.24 -47.60
C PHE A 205 105.49 -48.94 -47.29
N LYS A 206 105.83 -48.54 -46.06
CA LYS A 206 107.22 -48.29 -45.65
C LYS A 206 108.08 -49.55 -45.68
N GLU A 207 107.49 -50.71 -45.41
CA GLU A 207 108.18 -52.00 -45.37
C GLU A 207 108.27 -52.69 -46.75
N HIS A 208 107.26 -52.53 -47.62
CA HIS A 208 107.13 -53.29 -48.88
C HIS A 208 107.08 -52.42 -50.15
N GLY A 209 107.13 -51.08 -50.03
CA GLY A 209 107.27 -50.15 -51.16
C GLY A 209 106.06 -50.01 -52.08
N ASN A 210 104.90 -50.60 -51.76
CA ASN A 210 103.69 -50.51 -52.59
C ASN A 210 102.40 -50.51 -51.75
N VAL A 211 101.46 -49.62 -52.07
CA VAL A 211 100.14 -49.55 -51.39
C VAL A 211 99.17 -50.44 -52.16
N THR A 212 98.63 -51.47 -51.51
CA THR A 212 97.52 -52.23 -52.10
C THR A 212 96.25 -51.42 -51.97
N ARG A 213 95.88 -50.65 -53.01
CA ARG A 213 94.57 -50.01 -53.09
C ARG A 213 93.49 -51.12 -53.10
N ARG A 214 92.92 -51.45 -51.94
CA ARG A 214 91.59 -52.08 -51.87
C ARG A 214 90.55 -50.97 -51.88
N ILE A 215 90.21 -50.52 -53.10
CA ILE A 215 88.81 -50.17 -53.32
C ILE A 215 88.08 -51.52 -53.32
N SER A 216 87.64 -51.96 -52.15
CA SER A 216 86.56 -52.93 -52.08
C SER A 216 85.28 -52.16 -52.42
N SER A 217 85.06 -51.97 -53.71
CA SER A 217 83.74 -51.84 -54.30
C SER A 217 83.12 -53.25 -54.31
N PRO A 218 82.07 -53.54 -53.54
CA PRO A 218 81.09 -54.50 -54.00
C PRO A 218 80.23 -53.78 -55.04
N SER A 219 80.24 -54.33 -56.26
CA SER A 219 79.23 -54.15 -57.31
C SER A 219 78.80 -52.73 -57.70
N ASP A 220 79.11 -52.39 -58.94
CA ASP A 220 78.24 -51.57 -59.80
C ASP A 220 76.77 -52.01 -59.65
N SER A 221 76.03 -51.30 -58.83
CA SER A 221 74.73 -50.79 -59.24
C SER A 221 74.87 -49.27 -59.21
N GLN A 222 75.09 -48.69 -60.38
CA GLN A 222 74.89 -47.27 -60.61
C GLN A 222 73.43 -46.93 -60.24
N LEU A 223 73.17 -46.58 -58.98
CA LEU A 223 72.00 -45.78 -58.63
C LEU A 223 72.46 -44.35 -58.80
N LYS A 224 72.27 -43.81 -60.00
CA LYS A 224 72.43 -42.38 -60.21
C LYS A 224 71.25 -41.67 -59.54
N LEU A 225 71.45 -40.43 -59.12
CA LEU A 225 70.42 -39.62 -58.47
C LEU A 225 69.19 -39.36 -59.36
N GLU A 226 69.28 -39.69 -60.66
CA GLU A 226 68.19 -39.68 -61.63
C GLU A 226 67.26 -40.91 -61.56
N ASP A 227 67.64 -41.97 -60.82
CA ASP A 227 66.86 -43.21 -60.65
C ASP A 227 66.20 -43.35 -59.26
N ILE A 228 66.34 -42.34 -58.39
CA ILE A 228 65.53 -42.24 -57.15
C ILE A 228 64.30 -41.42 -57.50
N ASP A 229 63.20 -42.12 -57.72
CA ASP A 229 61.88 -41.52 -57.83
C ASP A 229 61.46 -40.98 -56.46
N LEU A 230 61.58 -39.66 -56.27
CA LEU A 230 61.10 -38.95 -55.07
C LEU A 230 59.58 -38.73 -55.10
N ASP A 231 58.88 -39.23 -56.13
CA ASP A 231 57.41 -39.14 -56.23
C ASP A 231 56.69 -40.33 -55.57
N GLN A 232 57.40 -41.19 -54.82
CA GLN A 232 56.74 -42.16 -53.94
C GLN A 232 56.19 -41.49 -52.68
N ASP A 233 54.89 -41.18 -52.83
CA ASP A 233 53.82 -41.14 -51.84
C ASP A 233 53.56 -39.83 -51.08
N VAL A 234 53.22 -38.78 -51.84
CA VAL A 234 52.53 -37.60 -51.32
C VAL A 234 51.21 -37.95 -50.60
N ASN A 235 50.57 -39.07 -50.95
CA ASN A 235 49.32 -39.52 -50.31
C ASN A 235 49.55 -40.14 -48.93
N GLU A 236 50.72 -40.74 -48.68
CA GLU A 236 51.06 -41.32 -47.38
C GLU A 236 51.35 -40.20 -46.35
N LEU A 237 51.97 -39.11 -46.80
CA LEU A 237 52.15 -37.89 -46.00
C LEU A 237 50.81 -37.18 -45.72
N ASP A 238 49.90 -37.12 -46.69
CA ASP A 238 48.55 -36.56 -46.50
C ASP A 238 47.67 -37.45 -45.59
N SER A 239 47.84 -38.77 -45.63
CA SER A 239 47.17 -39.68 -44.69
C SER A 239 47.70 -39.52 -43.27
N PHE A 240 49.00 -39.23 -43.09
CA PHE A 240 49.60 -38.99 -41.78
C PHE A 240 49.21 -37.62 -41.19
N LEU A 241 49.03 -36.58 -42.03
CA LEU A 241 48.65 -35.24 -41.57
C LEU A 241 47.14 -35.05 -41.33
N ASN A 242 46.29 -35.88 -41.96
CA ASN A 242 44.83 -35.82 -41.80
C ASN A 242 44.28 -36.79 -40.75
N ASP A 243 45.12 -37.59 -40.10
CA ASP A 243 44.67 -38.46 -39.01
C ASP A 243 44.52 -37.63 -37.71
N PRO A 244 43.30 -37.49 -37.17
CA PRO A 244 43.05 -36.67 -36.00
C PRO A 244 43.54 -37.41 -34.75
N ALA A 245 44.52 -36.84 -34.06
CA ALA A 245 44.76 -37.12 -32.64
C ALA A 245 43.66 -36.50 -31.76
#